data_AF-A0A0C9WCY8-F1
#
_entry.id   AF-A0A0C9WCY8-F1
#
_cell.length_a   1.000
_cell.length_b   1.000
_cell.length_c   1.000
_cell.angle_alpha   90.00
_cell.angle_beta   90.00
_cell.angle_gamma   90.00
#
_symmetry.space_group_name_H-M   'P 1'
#
loop_
_entity.id
_entity.type
_entity.pdbx_description
1 polymer ?
#
loop_
_entity_poly.entity_id
_entity_poly.type
_entity_poly.pdbx_seq_one_letter_code
_entity_poly.pdbx_strand_id
1 'polypeptide(L)'
;MRKETKKNILKSWQDSGHSVAEDCRKTWNQLRTDAIRFIADGTAEFVPQSLYRPYTATDRERYLEQVVLSEPIIFVMGKPFEWGIPLKDALKGDVKRLLDNDDLVFEDCGPSVFIRICWPGYAPFRRQIPSRDFRKEKGPITKGKLAKTLAITVRRFIKEKSDKATEDEADPNPRWKVGSRHIQVEDLILVSLHHVSKGSWQPQFRMRRTI
;
A
#
# COMPACT_ATOMS: atom_id res chain seq x y z
N MET A 1 -31.43 -10.56 6.57
CA MET A 1 -31.22 -10.78 5.12
C MET A 1 -29.79 -10.54 4.61
N ARG A 2 -28.94 -9.67 5.20
CA ARG A 2 -27.58 -9.38 4.69
C ARG A 2 -26.49 -10.47 4.92
N LYS A 3 -26.71 -11.42 5.83
CA LYS A 3 -25.70 -12.45 6.18
C LYS A 3 -25.68 -13.63 5.20
N GLU A 4 -26.85 -14.01 4.66
CA GLU A 4 -26.99 -15.11 3.71
C GLU A 4 -26.38 -14.77 2.34
N THR A 5 -26.52 -13.52 1.91
CA THR A 5 -25.94 -13.01 0.66
C THR A 5 -24.42 -13.03 0.68
N LYS A 6 -23.78 -12.69 1.83
CA LYS A 6 -22.32 -12.80 1.98
C LYS A 6 -21.85 -14.26 1.96
N LYS A 7 -22.58 -15.20 2.59
CA LYS A 7 -22.25 -16.63 2.54
C LYS A 7 -22.33 -17.23 1.13
N ASN A 8 -23.36 -16.85 0.36
CA ASN A 8 -23.53 -17.35 -1.01
C ASN A 8 -22.46 -16.81 -1.98
N ILE A 9 -21.99 -15.58 -1.77
CA ILE A 9 -20.83 -15.04 -2.48
C ILE A 9 -19.56 -15.79 -2.05
N LEU A 10 -19.33 -16.03 -0.75
CA LEU A 10 -18.17 -16.81 -0.28
C LEU A 10 -18.07 -18.20 -0.94
N LYS A 11 -19.21 -18.87 -1.12
CA LYS A 11 -19.25 -20.20 -1.75
C LYS A 11 -18.95 -20.15 -3.25
N SER A 12 -19.50 -19.16 -3.97
CA SER A 12 -19.28 -19.04 -5.42
C SER A 12 -17.84 -18.67 -5.79
N TRP A 13 -17.09 -18.01 -4.89
CA TRP A 13 -15.68 -17.67 -5.10
C TRP A 13 -14.75 -18.85 -4.80
N GLN A 14 -15.07 -19.66 -3.79
CA GLN A 14 -14.34 -20.91 -3.49
C GLN A 14 -14.50 -21.96 -4.59
N ASP A 15 -15.68 -22.03 -5.22
CA ASP A 15 -15.97 -23.02 -6.28
C ASP A 15 -15.36 -22.67 -7.65
N SER A 16 -14.76 -21.48 -7.81
CA SER A 16 -14.27 -20.98 -9.10
C SER A 16 -12.82 -21.32 -9.44
N GLY A 17 -12.06 -21.94 -8.52
CA GLY A 17 -10.64 -22.25 -8.75
C GLY A 17 -9.71 -21.03 -8.89
N HIS A 18 -10.21 -19.81 -8.64
CA HIS A 18 -9.44 -18.58 -8.72
C HIS A 18 -8.56 -18.40 -7.47
N SER A 19 -7.24 -18.23 -7.68
CA SER A 19 -6.32 -17.91 -6.59
C SER A 19 -6.45 -16.44 -6.21
N VAL A 20 -6.90 -16.16 -4.97
CA VAL A 20 -6.93 -14.82 -4.37
C VAL A 20 -5.59 -14.06 -4.53
N ALA A 21 -4.47 -14.79 -4.46
CA ALA A 21 -3.14 -14.21 -4.65
C ALA A 21 -2.85 -13.82 -6.11
N GLU A 22 -3.43 -14.51 -7.09
CA GLU A 22 -3.36 -14.12 -8.50
C GLU A 22 -4.21 -12.89 -8.79
N ASP A 23 -5.41 -12.81 -8.22
CA ASP A 23 -6.27 -11.64 -8.40
C ASP A 23 -5.65 -10.39 -7.79
N CYS A 24 -5.10 -10.49 -6.57
CA CYS A 24 -4.34 -9.39 -5.97
C CYS A 24 -3.17 -8.93 -6.86
N ARG A 25 -2.48 -9.87 -7.51
CA ARG A 25 -1.37 -9.57 -8.43
C ARG A 25 -1.84 -8.94 -9.73
N LYS A 26 -2.94 -9.43 -10.32
CA LYS A 26 -3.56 -8.85 -11.51
C LYS A 26 -3.95 -7.39 -11.21
N THR A 27 -4.63 -7.14 -10.09
CA THR A 27 -5.01 -5.79 -9.68
C THR A 27 -3.80 -4.89 -9.42
N TRP A 28 -2.74 -5.40 -8.77
CA TRP A 28 -1.48 -4.66 -8.58
C TRP A 28 -0.87 -4.18 -9.90
N ASN A 29 -0.83 -5.05 -10.92
CA ASN A 29 -0.29 -4.72 -12.23
C ASN A 29 -1.23 -3.81 -13.04
N GLN A 30 -2.54 -4.02 -12.92
CA GLN A 30 -3.54 -3.22 -13.62
C GLN A 30 -3.51 -1.77 -13.14
N LEU A 31 -3.51 -1.53 -11.81
CA LEU A 31 -3.45 -0.17 -11.27
C LEU A 31 -2.18 0.57 -11.66
N ARG A 32 -1.05 -0.14 -11.79
CA ARG A 32 0.19 0.45 -12.32
C ARG A 32 0.01 0.97 -13.74
N THR A 33 -0.70 0.23 -14.58
CA THR A 33 -1.00 0.62 -15.98
C THR A 33 -1.99 1.77 -16.04
N ASP A 34 -3.02 1.77 -15.21
CA ASP A 34 -4.04 2.81 -15.23
C ASP A 34 -3.55 4.13 -14.64
N ALA A 35 -2.72 4.08 -13.60
CA ALA A 35 -2.18 5.25 -12.93
C ALA A 35 -1.26 6.10 -13.82
N ILE A 36 -0.63 5.50 -14.84
CA ILE A 36 0.25 6.24 -15.75
C ILE A 36 -0.49 6.92 -16.90
N ARG A 37 -1.80 6.69 -17.06
CA ARG A 37 -2.60 7.34 -18.11
C ARG A 37 -2.81 8.83 -17.85
N PHE A 38 -2.78 9.25 -16.57
CA PHE A 38 -3.01 10.63 -16.14
C PHE A 38 -1.97 11.04 -15.09
N ILE A 39 -0.86 11.62 -15.56
CA ILE A 39 0.23 12.12 -14.72
C ILE A 39 0.28 13.65 -14.85
N ALA A 40 0.06 14.36 -13.74
CA ALA A 40 0.27 15.80 -13.68
C ALA A 40 1.60 16.16 -13.00
N ASP A 41 1.96 15.50 -11.90
CA ASP A 41 3.29 15.58 -11.25
C ASP A 41 4.00 14.21 -11.25
N GLY A 42 5.33 14.24 -11.26
CA GLY A 42 6.20 13.07 -11.18
C GLY A 42 6.42 12.30 -12.48
N THR A 43 6.87 11.05 -12.35
CA THR A 43 7.27 10.17 -13.46
C THR A 43 6.34 8.97 -13.59
N ALA A 44 6.30 8.27 -14.73
CA ALA A 44 5.58 7.00 -14.84
C ALA A 44 6.27 5.82 -14.13
N GLU A 45 7.41 6.04 -13.47
CA GLU A 45 8.24 4.99 -12.92
C GLU A 45 7.74 4.55 -11.54
N PHE A 46 7.37 3.27 -11.44
CA PHE A 46 6.97 2.65 -10.17
C PHE A 46 8.16 1.99 -9.49
N VAL A 47 8.20 2.07 -8.15
CA VAL A 47 9.14 1.28 -7.36
C VAL A 47 8.80 -0.21 -7.56
N PRO A 48 9.74 -1.05 -8.04
CA PRO A 48 9.47 -2.43 -8.42
C PRO A 48 9.42 -3.35 -7.19
N GLN A 49 8.50 -3.08 -6.27
CA GLN A 49 8.29 -3.89 -5.09
C GLN A 49 7.74 -5.27 -5.45
N SER A 50 8.28 -6.31 -4.82
CA SER A 50 7.65 -7.63 -4.84
C SER A 50 6.40 -7.64 -3.95
N LEU A 51 5.35 -8.35 -4.35
CA LEU A 51 4.17 -8.53 -3.50
C LEU A 51 4.48 -9.47 -2.34
N TYR A 52 4.23 -9.01 -1.12
CA TYR A 52 4.38 -9.83 0.08
C TYR A 52 3.56 -11.11 -0.02
N ARG A 53 4.16 -12.22 0.42
CA ARG A 53 3.48 -13.50 0.64
C ARG A 53 3.93 -14.11 1.96
N PRO A 54 3.02 -14.76 2.71
CA PRO A 54 3.42 -15.60 3.83
C PRO A 54 4.37 -16.73 3.38
N TYR A 55 5.37 -17.00 4.22
CA TYR A 55 6.49 -17.88 3.87
C TYR A 55 6.12 -19.37 3.90
N THR A 56 5.31 -19.79 4.88
CA THR A 56 4.94 -21.20 5.05
C THR A 56 3.64 -21.52 4.30
N ALA A 57 3.46 -22.78 3.90
CA ALA A 57 2.22 -23.22 3.24
C ALA A 57 1.01 -23.03 4.16
N THR A 58 1.14 -23.38 5.44
CA THR A 58 0.09 -23.20 6.45
C THR A 58 -0.29 -21.73 6.64
N ASP A 59 0.68 -20.81 6.64
CA ASP A 59 0.38 -19.38 6.73
C ASP A 59 -0.27 -18.85 5.44
N ARG A 60 0.10 -19.37 4.26
CA ARG A 60 -0.55 -19.01 3.00
C ARG A 60 -2.01 -19.44 3.01
N GLU A 61 -2.30 -20.67 3.42
CA GLU A 61 -3.66 -21.16 3.54
C GLU A 61 -4.48 -20.25 4.47
N ARG A 62 -3.97 -20.01 5.68
CA ARG A 62 -4.67 -19.24 6.73
C ARG A 62 -4.85 -17.76 6.43
N TYR A 63 -3.88 -17.12 5.76
CA TYR A 63 -3.83 -15.66 5.60
C TYR A 63 -4.03 -15.17 4.17
N LEU A 64 -4.04 -16.05 3.17
CA LEU A 64 -4.33 -15.71 1.77
C LEU A 64 -5.51 -16.50 1.23
N GLU A 65 -5.44 -17.83 1.26
CA GLU A 65 -6.35 -18.68 0.46
C GLU A 65 -7.73 -18.78 1.08
N GLN A 66 -7.81 -18.84 2.42
CA GLN A 66 -9.08 -18.90 3.16
C GLN A 66 -9.63 -17.51 3.53
N VAL A 67 -9.15 -16.44 2.89
CA VAL A 67 -9.45 -15.06 3.27
C VAL A 67 -9.97 -14.27 2.07
N VAL A 68 -11.08 -13.56 2.28
CA VAL A 68 -11.54 -12.54 1.34
C VAL A 68 -10.71 -11.28 1.58
N LEU A 69 -9.83 -10.97 0.63
CA LEU A 69 -9.07 -9.71 0.63
C LEU A 69 -10.00 -8.56 0.25
N SER A 70 -9.65 -7.38 0.75
CA SER A 70 -10.41 -6.16 0.46
C SER A 70 -9.88 -5.53 -0.82
N GLU A 71 -10.74 -4.80 -1.51
CA GLU A 71 -10.32 -3.99 -2.65
C GLU A 71 -9.20 -3.01 -2.26
N PRO A 72 -8.28 -2.67 -3.18
CA PRO A 72 -7.24 -1.70 -2.90
C PRO A 72 -7.82 -0.33 -2.58
N ILE A 73 -7.21 0.36 -1.63
CA ILE A 73 -7.50 1.76 -1.37
C ILE A 73 -6.66 2.59 -2.34
N ILE A 74 -7.33 3.32 -3.25
CA ILE A 74 -6.68 4.11 -4.30
C ILE A 74 -6.61 5.58 -3.88
N PHE A 75 -5.44 6.20 -4.03
CA PHE A 75 -5.25 7.63 -3.77
C PHE A 75 -5.28 8.39 -5.10
N VAL A 76 -6.16 9.37 -5.20
CA VAL A 76 -6.33 10.20 -6.40
C VAL A 76 -6.41 11.65 -5.97
N MET A 77 -5.64 12.51 -6.61
CA MET A 77 -5.68 13.95 -6.36
C MET A 77 -6.57 14.62 -7.40
N GLY A 78 -7.39 15.58 -6.98
CA GLY A 78 -8.18 16.43 -7.84
C GLY A 78 -7.47 17.75 -8.15
N LYS A 79 -7.80 18.33 -9.32
CA LYS A 79 -7.41 19.69 -9.76
C LYS A 79 -5.88 20.01 -9.66
N PRO A 80 -5.04 19.56 -10.62
CA PRO A 80 -5.37 18.65 -11.72
C PRO A 80 -5.64 17.23 -11.21
N PHE A 81 -6.41 16.49 -12.00
CA PHE A 81 -6.67 15.06 -11.75
C PHE A 81 -5.37 14.28 -11.98
N GLU A 82 -4.94 13.51 -10.98
CA GLU A 82 -3.79 12.62 -11.10
C GLU A 82 -3.87 11.46 -10.11
N TRP A 83 -3.24 10.35 -10.47
CA TRP A 83 -3.12 9.20 -9.60
C TRP A 83 -1.99 9.38 -8.59
N GLY A 84 -2.36 9.22 -7.33
CA GLY A 84 -1.51 9.24 -6.17
C GLY A 84 -1.36 10.61 -5.51
N ILE A 85 -0.94 10.57 -4.25
CA ILE A 85 -0.63 11.75 -3.42
C ILE A 85 0.88 11.80 -3.15
N PRO A 86 1.57 12.94 -3.38
CA PRO A 86 2.95 13.10 -2.98
C PRO A 86 3.12 12.88 -1.46
N LEU A 87 4.04 12.01 -1.05
CA LEU A 87 4.24 11.71 0.36
C LEU A 87 4.70 12.94 1.16
N LYS A 88 5.39 13.89 0.52
CA LYS A 88 5.72 15.20 1.11
C LYS A 88 4.47 15.98 1.59
N ASP A 89 3.38 15.91 0.83
CA ASP A 89 2.15 16.67 1.09
C ASP A 89 1.33 15.93 2.16
N ALA A 90 1.23 14.60 2.03
CA ALA A 90 0.64 13.73 3.04
C ALA A 90 1.32 13.87 4.42
N LEU A 91 2.65 14.01 4.48
CA LEU A 91 3.40 14.26 5.73
C LEU A 91 2.97 15.55 6.42
N LYS A 92 2.81 16.63 5.63
CA LYS A 92 2.31 17.93 6.12
C LYS A 92 0.83 17.85 6.52
N GLY A 93 0.11 16.84 6.06
CA GLY A 93 -1.34 16.72 6.20
C GLY A 93 -2.08 17.59 5.18
N ASP A 94 -1.42 17.97 4.10
CA ASP A 94 -2.06 18.66 2.99
C ASP A 94 -2.77 17.63 2.09
N VAL A 95 -3.96 17.24 2.52
CA VAL A 95 -4.80 16.24 1.87
C VAL A 95 -6.06 16.87 1.25
N LYS A 96 -6.12 18.21 1.14
CA LYS A 96 -7.32 18.92 0.66
C LYS A 96 -7.67 18.57 -0.79
N ARG A 97 -6.65 18.25 -1.59
CA ARG A 97 -6.81 17.81 -2.98
C ARG A 97 -7.04 16.30 -3.12
N LEU A 98 -6.84 15.52 -2.05
CA LEU A 98 -7.09 14.08 -2.09
C LEU A 98 -8.60 13.85 -2.22
N LEU A 99 -9.02 13.20 -3.28
CA LEU A 99 -10.42 12.83 -3.47
C LEU A 99 -10.84 11.85 -2.36
N ASP A 100 -12.01 12.12 -1.80
CA ASP A 100 -12.63 11.34 -0.74
C ASP A 100 -11.75 11.25 0.52
N ASN A 101 -11.04 12.34 0.84
CA ASN A 101 -10.10 12.36 1.97
C ASN A 101 -10.77 12.03 3.33
N ASP A 102 -12.07 12.29 3.46
CA ASP A 102 -12.87 12.05 4.66
C ASP A 102 -13.52 10.66 4.70
N ASP A 103 -13.45 9.88 3.60
CA ASP A 103 -14.01 8.54 3.54
C ASP A 103 -13.33 7.63 4.57
N LEU A 104 -14.16 6.85 5.25
CA LEU A 104 -13.71 5.87 6.22
C LEU A 104 -13.10 4.67 5.49
N VAL A 105 -11.92 4.26 5.95
CA VAL A 105 -11.21 3.07 5.45
C VAL A 105 -10.97 2.10 6.60
N PHE A 106 -10.76 0.83 6.28
CA PHE A 106 -10.56 -0.25 7.26
C PHE A 106 -11.76 -0.54 8.17
N GLU A 107 -12.99 -0.28 7.73
CA GLU A 107 -14.21 -0.52 8.51
C GLU A 107 -14.31 -1.97 9.04
N ASP A 108 -13.96 -2.94 8.18
CA ASP A 108 -13.98 -4.38 8.49
C ASP A 108 -12.67 -4.89 9.12
N CYS A 109 -11.73 -4.01 9.46
CA CYS A 109 -10.47 -4.43 10.10
C CYS A 109 -10.58 -4.47 11.63
N GLY A 110 -9.77 -5.35 12.22
CA GLY A 110 -9.45 -5.31 13.65
C GLY A 110 -8.77 -3.98 14.05
N PRO A 111 -8.37 -3.78 15.32
CA PRO A 111 -7.90 -2.48 15.84
C PRO A 111 -6.61 -1.94 15.20
N SER A 112 -5.90 -2.78 14.45
CA SER A 112 -4.64 -2.44 13.80
C SER A 112 -4.41 -3.32 12.57
N VAL A 113 -3.61 -2.82 11.64
CA VAL A 113 -3.11 -3.56 10.48
C VAL A 113 -1.58 -3.43 10.37
N PHE A 114 -0.93 -4.34 9.65
CA PHE A 114 0.48 -4.26 9.32
C PHE A 114 0.68 -3.67 7.93
N ILE A 115 1.49 -2.62 7.82
CA ILE A 115 2.01 -2.11 6.56
C ILE A 115 3.27 -2.90 6.22
N ARG A 116 3.33 -3.45 5.01
CA ARG A 116 4.49 -4.17 4.45
C ARG A 116 5.14 -3.31 3.38
N ILE A 117 6.46 -3.20 3.39
CA ILE A 117 7.23 -2.55 2.32
C ILE A 117 8.29 -3.55 1.87
N CYS A 118 8.16 -4.05 0.64
CA CYS A 118 9.08 -4.98 0.01
C CYS A 118 9.92 -4.22 -1.01
N TRP A 119 10.82 -3.37 -0.51
CA TRP A 119 11.63 -2.48 -1.32
C TRP A 119 12.78 -3.23 -2.00
N PRO A 120 13.10 -2.95 -3.28
CA PRO A 120 14.20 -3.60 -3.98
C PRO A 120 15.53 -3.50 -3.22
N GLY A 121 16.22 -4.62 -3.00
CA GLY A 121 17.53 -4.66 -2.34
C GLY A 121 17.53 -4.54 -0.82
N TYR A 122 16.38 -4.54 -0.14
CA TYR A 122 16.31 -4.54 1.33
C TYR A 122 15.40 -5.66 1.87
N ALA A 123 15.69 -6.19 3.07
CA ALA A 123 14.76 -7.07 3.76
C ALA A 123 13.37 -6.41 3.88
N PRO A 124 12.29 -7.21 3.74
CA PRO A 124 10.94 -6.75 3.96
C PRO A 124 10.79 -5.98 5.26
N PHE A 125 10.27 -4.77 5.15
CA PHE A 125 9.95 -3.93 6.31
C PHE A 125 8.49 -4.12 6.68
N ARG A 126 8.19 -4.12 7.98
CA ARG A 126 6.81 -4.12 8.47
C ARG A 126 6.62 -3.14 9.61
N ARG A 127 5.44 -2.53 9.66
CA ARG A 127 5.03 -1.66 10.77
C ARG A 127 3.54 -1.81 11.05
N GLN A 128 3.19 -1.96 12.31
CA GLN A 128 1.79 -1.91 12.73
C GLN A 128 1.30 -0.46 12.77
N ILE A 129 0.11 -0.21 12.23
CA ILE A 129 -0.59 1.07 12.33
C ILE A 129 -2.00 0.85 12.90
N PRO A 130 -2.54 1.82 13.65
CA PRO A 130 -3.94 1.76 14.05
C PRO A 130 -4.83 1.87 12.81
N SER A 131 -5.89 1.07 12.78
CA SER A 131 -6.95 1.14 11.75
C SER A 131 -8.14 2.00 12.19
N ARG A 132 -8.13 2.45 13.44
CA ARG A 132 -9.20 3.23 14.08
C ARG A 132 -8.66 4.50 14.72
N ASP A 133 -9.46 5.55 14.72
CA ASP A 133 -9.25 6.69 15.61
C ASP A 133 -9.74 6.32 17.02
N PHE A 134 -8.90 6.60 18.01
CA PHE A 134 -9.17 6.32 19.42
C PHE A 134 -9.31 7.61 20.24
N ARG A 135 -9.04 8.79 19.66
CA ARG A 135 -8.91 10.05 20.41
C ARG A 135 -10.07 11.03 20.23
N LYS A 136 -10.72 11.08 19.06
CA LYS A 136 -11.84 12.00 18.79
C LYS A 136 -13.18 11.28 18.77
N GLU A 137 -13.42 10.52 17.71
CA GLU A 137 -14.59 9.64 17.56
C GLU A 137 -14.06 8.22 17.40
N LYS A 138 -14.55 7.29 18.22
CA LYS A 138 -14.15 5.89 18.11
C LYS A 138 -14.69 5.34 16.80
N GLY A 139 -13.84 5.21 15.79
CA GLY A 139 -14.26 4.77 14.45
C GLY A 139 -13.08 4.42 13.56
N PRO A 140 -13.33 3.86 12.37
CA PRO A 140 -12.30 3.64 11.35
C PRO A 140 -11.58 4.95 11.00
N ILE A 141 -10.32 4.88 10.57
CA ILE A 141 -9.60 6.10 10.15
C ILE A 141 -10.09 6.62 8.80
N THR A 142 -9.94 7.91 8.55
CA THR A 142 -10.20 8.49 7.22
C THR A 142 -9.06 8.19 6.24
N LYS A 143 -9.36 8.22 4.94
CA LYS A 143 -8.38 8.06 3.85
C LYS A 143 -7.24 9.09 3.92
N GLY A 144 -7.54 10.34 4.25
CA GLY A 144 -6.54 11.40 4.46
C GLY A 144 -5.64 11.13 5.67
N LYS A 145 -6.21 10.60 6.76
CA LYS A 145 -5.44 10.16 7.93
C LYS A 145 -4.55 8.97 7.60
N LEU A 146 -5.04 8.03 6.81
CA LEU A 146 -4.28 6.89 6.31
C LEU A 146 -3.09 7.36 5.47
N ALA A 147 -3.31 8.27 4.50
CA ALA A 147 -2.24 8.80 3.66
C ALA A 147 -1.09 9.39 4.50
N LYS A 148 -1.41 10.23 5.49
CA LYS A 148 -0.41 10.78 6.43
C LYS A 148 0.31 9.70 7.23
N THR A 149 -0.42 8.69 7.71
CA THR A 149 0.14 7.57 8.48
C THR A 149 1.09 6.72 7.64
N LEU A 150 0.77 6.48 6.36
CA LEU A 150 1.64 5.79 5.41
C LEU A 150 2.89 6.61 5.12
N ALA A 151 2.77 7.93 4.92
CA ALA A 151 3.92 8.79 4.69
C ALA A 151 4.91 8.79 5.88
N ILE A 152 4.39 8.82 7.12
CA ILE A 152 5.20 8.66 8.34
C ILE A 152 5.88 7.28 8.38
N THR A 153 5.16 6.23 7.99
CA THR A 153 5.67 4.85 7.94
C THR A 153 6.82 4.73 6.94
N VAL A 154 6.67 5.30 5.74
CA VAL A 154 7.71 5.31 4.69
C VAL A 154 8.92 6.12 5.12
N ARG A 155 8.73 7.31 5.71
CA ARG A 155 9.85 8.10 6.25
C ARG A 155 10.64 7.32 7.30
N ARG A 156 9.97 6.51 8.13
CA ARG A 156 10.65 5.65 9.10
C ARG A 156 11.40 4.50 8.42
N PHE A 157 10.79 3.85 7.44
CA PHE A 157 11.46 2.84 6.62
C PHE A 157 12.75 3.39 6.01
N ILE A 158 12.69 4.55 5.35
CA ILE A 158 13.87 5.19 4.73
C ILE A 158 14.94 5.49 5.79
N LYS A 159 14.56 6.03 6.95
CA LYS A 159 15.50 6.29 8.06
C LYS A 159 16.13 5.00 8.61
N GLU A 160 15.37 3.91 8.73
CA GLU A 160 15.88 2.65 9.27
C GLU A 160 16.78 1.89 8.27
N LYS A 161 16.65 2.20 6.96
CA LYS A 161 17.40 1.55 5.89
C LYS A 161 18.51 2.44 5.29
N SER A 162 18.57 3.73 5.62
CA SER A 162 19.60 4.66 5.08
C SER A 162 21.02 4.23 5.40
N ASP A 163 21.21 3.62 6.58
CA ASP A 163 22.53 3.27 7.10
C ASP A 163 22.84 1.78 6.91
N LYS A 164 21.94 1.03 6.28
CA LYS A 164 22.10 -0.41 6.03
C LYS A 164 22.57 -0.62 4.59
N ALA A 165 23.54 -1.52 4.43
CA ALA A 165 23.85 -2.07 3.12
C ALA A 165 22.61 -2.73 2.52
N THR A 166 22.47 -2.65 1.19
CA THR A 166 21.49 -3.48 0.48
C THR A 166 21.88 -4.93 0.68
N GLU A 167 20.92 -5.79 1.02
CA GLU A 167 21.20 -7.19 1.40
C GLU A 167 21.62 -8.04 0.19
N ASP A 168 21.28 -7.61 -1.02
CA ASP A 168 21.81 -8.19 -2.26
C ASP A 168 23.11 -7.48 -2.65
N GLU A 169 24.25 -8.07 -2.27
CA GLU A 169 25.57 -7.72 -2.84
C GLU A 169 25.68 -8.15 -4.32
N ALA A 170 24.81 -9.05 -4.79
CA ALA A 170 24.86 -9.64 -6.13
C ALA A 170 24.19 -8.80 -7.24
N ASP A 171 23.22 -7.95 -6.91
CA ASP A 171 22.64 -6.97 -7.84
C ASP A 171 22.11 -5.75 -7.05
N PRO A 172 23.00 -4.95 -6.45
CA PRO A 172 22.59 -3.73 -5.80
C PRO A 172 22.29 -2.73 -6.90
N ASN A 173 21.13 -2.80 -7.54
CA ASN A 173 20.71 -1.76 -8.47
C ASN A 173 20.64 -0.44 -7.69
N PRO A 174 21.68 0.40 -7.77
CA PRO A 174 21.92 1.43 -6.77
C PRO A 174 20.89 2.54 -6.88
N ARG A 175 20.16 2.59 -8.01
CA ARG A 175 19.08 3.54 -8.26
C ARG A 175 17.95 3.43 -7.22
N TRP A 176 17.70 2.24 -6.67
CA TRP A 176 16.65 2.04 -5.67
C TRP A 176 17.13 2.25 -4.23
N LYS A 177 18.37 2.67 -4.01
CA LYS A 177 18.87 2.88 -2.65
C LYS A 177 18.11 4.02 -1.98
N VAL A 178 17.84 3.90 -0.69
CA VAL A 178 17.18 4.95 0.11
C VAL A 178 18.16 5.64 1.04
N GLY A 179 17.94 6.92 1.36
CA GLY A 179 18.77 7.68 2.30
C GLY A 179 19.09 9.10 1.86
N SER A 180 19.94 9.79 2.64
CA SER A 180 20.21 11.24 2.50
C SER A 180 20.74 11.70 1.13
N ARG A 181 21.39 10.80 0.37
CA ARG A 181 21.91 11.07 -0.97
C ARG A 181 21.19 10.29 -2.08
N HIS A 182 20.12 9.59 -1.74
CA HIS A 182 19.41 8.68 -2.64
C HIS A 182 17.91 8.95 -2.57
N ILE A 183 17.06 7.93 -2.68
CA ILE A 183 15.61 8.12 -2.62
C ILE A 183 15.21 8.54 -1.19
N GLN A 184 14.53 9.67 -1.11
CA GLN A 184 13.92 10.21 0.11
C GLN A 184 12.39 10.11 0.05
N VAL A 185 11.71 10.42 1.16
CA VAL A 185 10.24 10.31 1.22
C VAL A 185 9.58 11.32 0.29
N GLU A 186 10.21 12.47 0.08
CA GLU A 186 9.77 13.56 -0.79
C GLU A 186 9.81 13.19 -2.29
N ASP A 187 10.57 12.14 -2.62
CA ASP A 187 10.72 11.62 -3.98
C ASP A 187 9.61 10.64 -4.38
N LEU A 188 8.66 10.37 -3.47
CA LEU A 188 7.66 9.32 -3.62
C LEU A 188 6.23 9.86 -3.68
N ILE A 189 5.44 9.20 -4.52
CA ILE A 189 4.01 9.39 -4.67
C ILE A 189 3.34 8.07 -4.26
N LEU A 190 2.40 8.14 -3.32
CA LEU A 190 1.58 7.01 -2.88
C LEU A 190 0.38 6.86 -3.80
N VAL A 191 0.28 5.73 -4.51
CA VAL A 191 -0.76 5.51 -5.54
C VAL A 191 -1.90 4.66 -4.99
N SER A 192 -1.59 3.55 -4.33
CA SER A 192 -2.58 2.62 -3.80
C SER A 192 -2.08 1.89 -2.56
N LEU A 193 -2.99 1.26 -1.83
CA LEU A 193 -2.71 0.35 -0.73
C LEU A 193 -3.51 -0.95 -0.92
N HIS A 194 -2.80 -2.06 -1.07
CA HIS A 194 -3.40 -3.37 -1.38
C HIS A 194 -3.51 -4.24 -0.12
N HIS A 195 -4.66 -4.89 0.10
CA HIS A 195 -4.80 -5.93 1.12
C HIS A 195 -4.11 -7.19 0.58
N VAL A 196 -2.86 -7.43 0.99
CA VAL A 196 -2.02 -8.48 0.40
C VAL A 196 -2.08 -9.80 1.16
N SER A 197 -2.49 -9.77 2.42
CA SER A 197 -2.85 -10.94 3.23
C SER A 197 -3.68 -10.48 4.42
N LYS A 198 -4.37 -11.38 5.12
CA LYS A 198 -5.14 -11.03 6.33
C LYS A 198 -4.36 -10.13 7.28
N GLY A 199 -4.85 -8.91 7.48
CA GLY A 199 -4.25 -7.91 8.37
C GLY A 199 -2.92 -7.33 7.90
N SER A 200 -2.46 -7.63 6.68
CA SER A 200 -1.27 -7.03 6.06
C SER A 200 -1.64 -6.30 4.78
N TRP A 201 -1.18 -5.06 4.68
CA TRP A 201 -1.42 -4.18 3.56
C TRP A 201 -0.10 -3.67 2.99
N GLN A 202 -0.02 -3.52 1.67
CA GLN A 202 1.21 -3.10 0.99
C GLN A 202 0.94 -1.87 0.12
N PRO A 203 1.68 -0.77 0.32
CA PRO A 203 1.54 0.43 -0.48
C PRO A 203 2.29 0.28 -1.80
N GLN A 204 1.72 0.83 -2.86
CA GLN A 204 2.35 0.95 -4.17
C GLN A 204 2.83 2.39 -4.38
N PHE A 205 4.06 2.54 -4.87
CA PHE A 205 4.73 3.84 -4.99
C PHE A 205 5.17 4.13 -6.43
N ARG A 206 5.08 5.40 -6.79
CA ARG A 206 5.62 5.99 -8.01
C ARG A 206 6.66 7.05 -7.67
N MET A 207 7.63 7.24 -8.56
CA MET A 207 8.71 8.22 -8.40
C MET A 207 8.23 9.62 -8.81
N ARG A 208 8.53 10.61 -7.99
CA ARG A 208 8.25 12.03 -8.24
C ARG A 208 9.31 12.72 -9.10
N ARG A 209 10.49 12.12 -9.22
CA ARG A 209 11.56 12.57 -10.11
C ARG A 209 12.27 11.37 -10.70
N THR A 210 12.91 11.58 -11.84
CA THR A 210 13.83 10.57 -12.43
C THR A 210 15.00 10.34 -11.47
N ILE A 211 15.46 9.10 -11.40
CA ILE A 211 16.56 8.62 -10.55
C ILE A 211 17.70 8.03 -11.36
#